data_AF-A0A0G2END9-F1
#
_entry.id   AF-A0A0G2END9-F1
#
_cell.length_a   1.000
_cell.length_b   1.000
_cell.length_c   1.000
_cell.angle_alpha   90.00
_cell.angle_beta   90.00
_cell.angle_gamma   90.00
#
_symmetry.space_group_name_H-M   'P 1'
#
loop_
_entity.id
_entity.type
_entity.pdbx_description
1 polymer ?
#
loop_
_entity_poly.entity_id
_entity_poly.type
_entity_poly.pdbx_seq_one_letter_code
_entity_poly.pdbx_strand_id
1 'polypeptide(L)'
;MRTSSGIPWAKVAATALLYLHTASAVTISEINGDAFISPLKGQAVTNVTGLITAKGPSGIWIRSSTASESVGSDSIYVFSSSIGANLTVGDEIKLDATVAEYRSSSAYLYLTELSSPKNVVVVSSGNAVEPVLVGSGGSTPPTKQFSSLDRGDVFAVPNNESQISVVNPVLQPDAYGMDFWESLCGELVTIEAPVALARPNSYEEVWVRGNWTVTGLNGRGGLTMTDADANPEAIIIGDPLDGTTSPTTIKLGDALSDITGVITYAYGFYYLLPTTALTVLDSALPTLPPPTTLTSTNSCSSLTFGSYNVENLSPSSPHLPSIAAHIVTHLASPSLLFLQEIQDDTGPTTGDNVTSANLTLSTLVAAIAAAGGPASYAFAVIDPADGADGGQPGANIRVAYLYDTTKLALLNPHPGNATDATTPISPTQLSFNPGRVDPANAAAWTDSRKPLAALWETVGDGGRLWTVNVHWASKGGSSTLAGDARPPANGGVDVRAAQADATAAFVAGVLAVDPDAHVVVAGDFNEFAFVEPVARFVEGSGLTDADVAAGVEEAERYTGRIW
;
A
#
# COMPACT_ATOMS: atom_id res chain seq x y z
N MET A 1 54.51 21.14 77.25
CA MET A 1 54.11 22.09 76.18
C MET A 1 52.95 21.49 75.41
N ARG A 2 51.84 22.22 75.36
CA ARG A 2 50.68 22.11 74.43
C ARG A 2 49.87 20.79 74.48
N THR A 3 48.73 20.74 75.20
CA THR A 3 47.35 21.12 74.78
C THR A 3 46.80 20.22 73.66
N SER A 4 45.58 19.65 73.68
CA SER A 4 44.42 19.76 74.57
C SER A 4 43.34 18.75 74.12
N SER A 5 42.54 18.25 75.08
CA SER A 5 41.07 17.95 75.03
C SER A 5 40.49 17.22 73.80
N GLY A 6 39.86 16.03 73.88
CA GLY A 6 38.95 15.51 74.89
C GLY A 6 37.49 15.86 74.55
N ILE A 7 36.70 14.92 73.98
CA ILE A 7 35.23 14.97 73.93
C ILE A 7 34.68 13.59 74.34
N PRO A 8 33.80 13.51 75.37
CA PRO A 8 33.16 12.28 75.81
C PRO A 8 31.72 12.12 75.28
N TRP A 9 31.22 10.91 75.52
CA TRP A 9 29.98 10.29 75.05
C TRP A 9 28.65 11.05 75.28
N ALA A 10 27.73 10.88 74.32
CA ALA A 10 26.38 10.27 74.48
C ALA A 10 25.29 11.00 73.68
N LYS A 11 24.65 10.29 72.74
CA LYS A 11 23.17 10.08 72.65
C LYS A 11 22.75 9.58 71.26
N VAL A 12 22.07 8.45 71.26
CA VAL A 12 21.17 7.96 70.22
C VAL A 12 19.97 8.90 70.15
N ALA A 13 19.65 9.44 68.97
CA ALA A 13 18.29 9.62 68.46
C ALA A 13 18.26 10.39 67.12
N ALA A 14 17.63 9.75 66.13
CA ALA A 14 16.75 10.35 65.12
C ALA A 14 17.28 11.46 64.21
N THR A 15 17.60 11.09 62.96
CA THR A 15 16.91 11.66 61.78
C THR A 15 17.18 10.80 60.55
N ALA A 16 16.43 9.70 60.43
CA ALA A 16 16.10 9.19 59.11
C ALA A 16 15.04 10.16 58.55
N LEU A 17 15.48 11.14 57.75
CA LEU A 17 14.56 11.85 56.86
C LEU A 17 14.06 10.82 55.84
N LEU A 18 12.93 10.19 56.16
CA LEU A 18 12.04 9.66 55.15
C LEU A 18 11.66 10.85 54.26
N TYR A 19 12.30 10.96 53.10
CA TYR A 19 11.67 11.58 51.95
C TYR A 19 10.47 10.71 51.58
N LEU A 20 9.35 10.94 52.27
CA LEU A 20 8.04 10.63 51.73
C LEU A 20 7.89 11.50 50.47
N HIS A 21 8.41 11.01 49.34
CA HIS A 21 7.82 11.36 48.08
C HIS A 21 6.39 10.84 48.19
N THR A 22 5.44 11.75 48.36
CA THR A 22 4.05 11.48 48.00
C THR A 22 4.10 11.13 46.52
N ALA A 23 4.23 9.83 46.20
CA ALA A 23 4.11 9.34 44.85
C ALA A 23 2.68 9.65 44.42
N SER A 24 2.49 10.74 43.69
CA SER A 24 1.25 10.99 42.97
C SER A 24 0.99 9.78 42.06
N ALA A 25 -0.27 9.38 41.93
CA ALA A 25 -0.62 8.34 40.97
C ALA A 25 -0.23 8.82 39.57
N VAL A 26 0.50 8.00 38.83
CA VAL A 26 0.87 8.29 37.43
C VAL A 26 -0.39 8.17 36.59
N THR A 27 -0.68 9.20 35.81
CA THR A 27 -1.83 9.25 34.91
C THR A 27 -1.54 8.52 33.59
N ILE A 28 -2.59 8.13 32.86
CA ILE A 28 -2.44 7.52 31.54
C ILE A 28 -1.78 8.52 30.56
N SER A 29 -2.12 9.81 30.63
CA SER A 29 -1.47 10.84 29.79
C SER A 29 0.05 10.97 30.06
N GLU A 30 0.49 10.82 31.31
CA GLU A 30 1.92 10.82 31.64
C GLU A 30 2.64 9.56 31.17
N ILE A 31 1.91 8.43 31.06
CA ILE A 31 2.43 7.19 30.50
C ILE A 31 2.58 7.32 28.99
N ASN A 32 1.55 7.75 28.26
CA ASN A 32 1.64 7.90 26.81
C ASN A 32 2.57 9.04 26.42
N GLY A 33 2.52 10.17 27.13
CA GLY A 33 3.29 11.37 26.81
C GLY A 33 2.69 12.13 25.62
N ASP A 34 3.53 12.92 24.94
CA ASP A 34 3.18 13.76 23.79
C ASP A 34 3.92 13.36 22.51
N ALA A 35 4.47 12.14 22.46
CA ALA A 35 5.29 11.61 21.36
C ALA A 35 4.99 10.11 21.13
N PHE A 36 5.60 9.51 20.10
CA PHE A 36 5.38 8.11 19.71
C PHE A 36 5.98 7.06 20.68
N ILE A 37 6.86 7.47 21.60
CA ILE A 37 7.48 6.61 22.59
C ILE A 37 7.23 7.21 23.97
N SER A 38 6.72 6.37 24.87
CA SER A 38 6.45 6.72 26.25
C SER A 38 7.70 7.28 26.97
N PRO A 39 7.57 8.39 27.72
CA PRO A 39 8.62 8.86 28.62
C PRO A 39 8.87 7.88 29.79
N LEU A 40 7.95 6.95 30.03
CA LEU A 40 8.01 5.95 31.09
C LEU A 40 8.33 4.54 30.58
N LYS A 41 8.79 4.40 29.33
CA LYS A 41 9.21 3.12 28.74
C LYS A 41 10.05 2.27 29.70
N GLY A 42 9.57 1.06 29.98
CA GLY A 42 10.23 0.06 30.83
C GLY A 42 10.10 0.31 32.33
N GLN A 43 9.45 1.39 32.76
CA GLN A 43 9.26 1.70 34.18
C GLN A 43 8.03 0.99 34.75
N ALA A 44 8.11 0.65 36.04
CA ALA A 44 6.96 0.18 36.79
C ALA A 44 6.12 1.38 37.24
N VAL A 45 4.82 1.31 37.00
CA VAL A 45 3.83 2.31 37.43
C VAL A 45 2.86 1.68 38.41
N THR A 46 2.39 2.49 39.36
CA THR A 46 1.50 2.03 40.45
C THR A 46 0.28 2.92 40.58
N ASN A 47 -0.84 2.32 40.99
CA ASN A 47 -2.13 3.01 41.16
C ASN A 47 -2.63 3.74 39.89
N VAL A 48 -2.31 3.21 38.71
CA VAL A 48 -2.89 3.71 37.45
C VAL A 48 -4.39 3.47 37.52
N THR A 49 -5.18 4.53 37.35
CA THR A 49 -6.65 4.47 37.41
C THR A 49 -7.22 4.67 36.02
N GLY A 50 -8.21 3.86 35.62
CA GLY A 50 -8.88 4.04 34.34
C GLY A 50 -10.20 3.28 34.23
N LEU A 51 -11.11 3.84 33.46
CA LEU A 51 -12.39 3.28 33.06
C LEU A 51 -12.19 2.29 31.92
N ILE A 52 -12.68 1.06 32.06
CA ILE A 52 -12.64 0.06 31.00
C ILE A 52 -13.61 0.48 29.89
N THR A 53 -13.07 0.85 28.73
CA THR A 53 -13.84 1.27 27.55
C THR A 53 -14.13 0.12 26.60
N ALA A 54 -13.24 -0.86 26.53
CA ALA A 54 -13.38 -2.03 25.68
C ALA A 54 -12.60 -3.24 26.21
N LYS A 55 -12.94 -4.41 25.70
CA LYS A 55 -12.27 -5.68 26.00
C LYS A 55 -11.90 -6.38 24.70
N GLY A 56 -10.72 -6.96 24.66
CA GLY A 56 -10.24 -7.77 23.54
C GLY A 56 -9.84 -9.17 24.00
N PRO A 57 -9.49 -10.06 23.08
CA PRO A 57 -9.12 -11.44 23.41
C PRO A 57 -7.85 -11.54 24.28
N SER A 58 -6.98 -10.54 24.25
CA SER A 58 -5.68 -10.56 24.95
C SER A 58 -5.46 -9.40 25.93
N GLY A 59 -6.50 -8.64 26.25
CA GLY A 59 -6.37 -7.47 27.12
C GLY A 59 -7.63 -6.62 27.20
N ILE A 60 -7.47 -5.45 27.81
CA ILE A 60 -8.54 -4.46 27.98
C ILE A 60 -8.00 -3.07 27.63
N TRP A 61 -8.87 -2.17 27.19
CA TRP A 61 -8.53 -0.76 27.02
C TRP A 61 -9.13 0.03 28.18
N ILE A 62 -8.33 0.92 28.74
CA ILE A 62 -8.74 1.80 29.82
C ILE A 62 -8.51 3.26 29.45
N ARG A 63 -9.45 4.13 29.82
CA ARG A 63 -9.37 5.58 29.64
C ARG A 63 -9.27 6.27 31.01
N SER A 64 -8.46 7.32 31.11
CA SER A 64 -8.45 8.20 32.28
C SER A 64 -9.85 8.80 32.49
N SER A 65 -10.30 8.89 33.75
CA SER A 65 -11.57 9.54 34.08
C SER A 65 -11.51 11.06 34.05
N THR A 66 -10.29 11.63 33.96
CA THR A 66 -10.06 13.06 33.77
C THR A 66 -9.28 13.26 32.48
N ALA A 67 -9.84 14.06 31.56
CA ALA A 67 -9.15 14.43 30.34
C ALA A 67 -7.89 15.25 30.65
N SER A 68 -6.82 15.01 29.92
CA SER A 68 -5.59 15.79 30.00
C SER A 68 -5.55 16.89 28.94
N GLU A 69 -4.65 17.86 29.11
CA GLU A 69 -4.31 18.85 28.08
C GLU A 69 -3.17 18.35 27.17
N SER A 70 -2.72 17.10 27.35
CA SER A 70 -1.68 16.49 26.50
C SER A 70 -2.26 16.19 25.12
N VAL A 71 -1.40 16.24 24.11
CA VAL A 71 -1.77 15.79 22.75
C VAL A 71 -1.79 14.27 22.62
N GLY A 72 -1.15 13.53 23.52
CA GLY A 72 -1.23 12.07 23.51
C GLY A 72 -2.53 11.54 24.11
N SER A 73 -2.83 10.29 23.79
CA SER A 73 -4.07 9.63 24.21
C SER A 73 -4.22 9.57 25.73
N ASP A 74 -5.43 9.78 26.23
CA ASP A 74 -5.82 9.51 27.62
C ASP A 74 -6.24 8.04 27.84
N SER A 75 -6.11 7.21 26.80
CA SER A 75 -6.38 5.78 26.83
C SER A 75 -5.14 4.93 26.61
N ILE A 76 -5.13 3.72 27.17
CA ILE A 76 -4.02 2.79 27.02
C ILE A 76 -4.51 1.34 27.00
N TYR A 77 -3.82 0.51 26.23
CA TYR A 77 -4.05 -0.92 26.22
C TYR A 77 -3.33 -1.61 27.40
N VAL A 78 -4.04 -2.49 28.10
CA VAL A 78 -3.49 -3.35 29.15
C VAL A 78 -3.40 -4.78 28.63
N PHE A 79 -2.18 -5.21 28.28
CA PHE A 79 -1.92 -6.53 27.74
C PHE A 79 -1.92 -7.60 28.86
N SER A 80 -2.94 -8.45 28.85
CA SER A 80 -3.03 -9.65 29.67
C SER A 80 -4.23 -10.49 29.23
N SER A 81 -3.99 -11.74 28.83
CA SER A 81 -5.06 -12.68 28.46
C SER A 81 -5.98 -13.09 29.62
N SER A 82 -5.63 -12.75 30.86
CA SER A 82 -6.39 -13.14 32.06
C SER A 82 -7.10 -11.97 32.75
N ILE A 83 -6.66 -10.73 32.52
CA ILE A 83 -7.17 -9.56 33.26
C ILE A 83 -8.67 -9.34 33.00
N GLY A 84 -9.11 -9.55 31.76
CA GLY A 84 -10.49 -9.32 31.34
C GLY A 84 -11.51 -10.33 31.86
N ALA A 85 -11.10 -11.44 32.48
CA ALA A 85 -12.02 -12.52 32.83
C ALA A 85 -13.10 -12.12 33.86
N ASN A 86 -12.77 -11.24 34.80
CA ASN A 86 -13.65 -10.82 35.91
C ASN A 86 -13.98 -9.32 35.89
N LEU A 87 -13.75 -8.64 34.76
CA LEU A 87 -13.97 -7.21 34.59
C LEU A 87 -14.99 -6.96 33.48
N THR A 88 -15.73 -5.86 33.60
CA THR A 88 -16.77 -5.45 32.64
C THR A 88 -16.45 -4.09 32.07
N VAL A 89 -16.85 -3.83 30.82
CA VAL A 89 -16.86 -2.47 30.27
C VAL A 89 -17.72 -1.58 31.20
N GLY A 90 -17.23 -0.38 31.52
CA GLY A 90 -17.86 0.50 32.50
C GLY A 90 -17.35 0.34 33.95
N ASP A 91 -16.50 -0.66 34.23
CA ASP A 91 -15.77 -0.70 35.51
C ASP A 91 -14.63 0.32 35.50
N GLU A 92 -14.49 1.11 36.56
CA GLU A 92 -13.28 1.90 36.82
C GLU A 92 -12.35 1.06 37.71
N ILE A 93 -11.12 0.87 37.27
CA ILE A 93 -10.14 0.03 37.96
C ILE A 93 -8.91 0.82 38.38
N LYS A 94 -8.22 0.30 39.40
CA LYS A 94 -6.84 0.64 39.75
C LYS A 94 -5.95 -0.55 39.52
N LEU A 95 -4.77 -0.34 38.96
CA LEU A 95 -3.77 -1.39 38.79
C LEU A 95 -2.34 -0.85 38.92
N ASP A 96 -1.41 -1.77 39.15
CA ASP A 96 0.00 -1.56 38.90
C ASP A 96 0.41 -2.34 37.65
N ALA A 97 1.38 -1.85 36.89
CA ALA A 97 1.86 -2.49 35.67
C ALA A 97 3.29 -2.02 35.32
N THR A 98 3.82 -2.54 34.22
CA THR A 98 5.06 -2.05 33.60
C THR A 98 4.74 -1.47 32.23
N VAL A 99 5.18 -0.24 31.97
CA VAL A 99 5.04 0.39 30.66
C VAL A 99 5.95 -0.31 29.65
N ALA A 100 5.39 -0.75 28.54
CA ALA A 100 6.09 -1.44 27.47
C ALA A 100 5.88 -0.74 26.13
N GLU A 101 6.87 -0.86 25.25
CA GLU A 101 6.78 -0.47 23.86
C GLU A 101 6.81 -1.74 23.02
N TYR A 102 5.66 -2.12 22.48
CA TYR A 102 5.49 -3.36 21.73
C TYR A 102 5.56 -3.11 20.22
N ARG A 103 6.23 -4.00 19.48
CA ARG A 103 6.13 -4.08 18.02
C ARG A 103 6.43 -5.49 17.54
N SER A 104 5.74 -5.92 16.48
CA SER A 104 5.92 -7.24 15.88
C SER A 104 6.97 -7.29 14.77
N SER A 105 7.39 -6.12 14.26
CA SER A 105 8.44 -5.97 13.24
C SER A 105 9.26 -4.72 13.52
N SER A 106 10.53 -4.75 13.13
CA SER A 106 11.41 -3.57 13.21
C SER A 106 11.04 -2.45 12.23
N ALA A 107 10.24 -2.75 11.20
CA ALA A 107 9.74 -1.76 10.24
C ALA A 107 8.52 -0.98 10.75
N TYR A 108 7.91 -1.42 11.86
CA TYR A 108 6.69 -0.84 12.41
C TYR A 108 7.00 0.11 13.56
N LEU A 109 6.08 1.05 13.82
CA LEU A 109 6.06 1.84 15.04
C LEU A 109 5.86 0.95 16.27
N TYR A 110 6.15 1.54 17.42
CA TYR A 110 5.82 0.93 18.70
C TYR A 110 4.39 1.27 19.12
N LEU A 111 3.74 0.33 19.78
CA LEU A 111 2.52 0.52 20.55
C LEU A 111 2.91 0.65 22.02
N THR A 112 2.61 1.78 22.63
CA THR A 112 2.71 1.92 24.09
C THR A 112 1.59 1.13 24.77
N GLU A 113 1.96 0.23 25.69
CA GLU A 113 1.00 -0.60 26.42
C GLU A 113 1.42 -0.82 27.89
N LEU A 114 0.47 -1.25 28.72
CA LEU A 114 0.72 -1.73 30.07
C LEU A 114 0.81 -3.26 30.09
N SER A 115 1.96 -3.77 30.52
CA SER A 115 2.24 -5.20 30.64
C SER A 115 2.31 -5.65 32.10
N SER A 116 2.17 -6.95 32.33
CA SER A 116 2.28 -7.58 33.66
C SER A 116 1.40 -6.92 34.74
N PRO A 117 0.09 -6.71 34.48
CA PRO A 117 -0.79 -6.04 35.43
C PRO A 117 -0.92 -6.83 36.73
N LYS A 118 -0.95 -6.12 37.85
CA LYS A 118 -1.10 -6.67 39.21
C LYS A 118 -1.86 -5.69 40.11
N ASN A 119 -2.27 -6.18 41.29
CA ASN A 119 -3.03 -5.38 42.27
C ASN A 119 -4.29 -4.72 41.65
N VAL A 120 -4.95 -5.43 40.74
CA VAL A 120 -6.14 -4.92 40.04
C VAL A 120 -7.32 -4.87 41.02
N VAL A 121 -7.89 -3.68 41.20
CA VAL A 121 -9.02 -3.43 42.10
C VAL A 121 -10.09 -2.64 41.35
N VAL A 122 -11.34 -3.10 41.39
CA VAL A 122 -12.50 -2.33 40.92
C VAL A 122 -12.83 -1.24 41.93
N VAL A 123 -12.84 0.01 41.47
CA VAL A 123 -13.14 1.22 42.25
C VAL A 123 -14.63 1.52 42.19
N SER A 124 -15.22 1.44 40.99
CA SER A 124 -16.63 1.67 40.72
C SER A 124 -17.07 0.85 39.50
N SER A 125 -18.38 0.63 39.34
CA SER A 125 -18.96 -0.18 38.27
C SER A 125 -20.19 0.48 37.68
N GLY A 126 -20.50 0.16 36.42
CA GLY A 126 -21.68 0.67 35.72
C GLY A 126 -21.57 2.15 35.32
N ASN A 127 -20.34 2.65 35.17
CA ASN A 127 -20.09 3.98 34.64
C ASN A 127 -20.44 4.04 33.14
N ALA A 128 -20.92 5.19 32.68
CA ALA A 128 -21.15 5.41 31.26
C ALA A 128 -19.82 5.40 30.48
N VAL A 129 -19.83 4.77 29.32
CA VAL A 129 -18.69 4.71 28.40
C VAL A 129 -19.10 5.41 27.12
N GLU A 130 -18.69 6.66 26.97
CA GLU A 130 -19.00 7.48 25.79
C GLU A 130 -17.80 7.47 24.84
N PRO A 131 -17.98 7.13 23.55
CA PRO A 131 -16.90 7.21 22.57
C PRO A 131 -16.57 8.66 22.21
N VAL A 132 -15.31 8.93 21.84
CA VAL A 132 -14.92 10.21 21.25
C VAL A 132 -15.36 10.23 19.79
N LEU A 133 -15.99 11.33 19.37
CA LEU A 133 -16.39 11.49 17.99
C LEU A 133 -15.18 11.86 17.11
N VAL A 134 -14.98 11.13 16.01
CA VAL A 134 -14.01 11.47 14.95
C VAL A 134 -14.79 11.88 13.71
N GLY A 135 -14.67 13.13 13.28
CA GLY A 135 -15.47 13.71 12.21
C GLY A 135 -16.31 14.91 12.62
N SER A 136 -17.52 15.02 12.06
CA SER A 136 -18.40 16.20 12.19
C SER A 136 -18.84 16.46 13.64
N GLY A 137 -18.11 17.32 14.35
CA GLY A 137 -18.37 17.65 15.76
C GLY A 137 -17.28 17.19 16.71
N GLY A 138 -16.26 16.49 16.21
CA GLY A 138 -15.02 16.17 16.89
C GLY A 138 -13.79 16.56 16.06
N SER A 139 -12.66 15.92 16.34
CA SER A 139 -11.42 16.16 15.59
C SER A 139 -11.45 15.41 14.24
N THR A 140 -10.81 15.98 13.22
CA THR A 140 -10.73 15.38 11.87
C THR A 140 -9.28 15.11 11.49
N PRO A 141 -8.98 13.95 10.87
CA PRO A 141 -7.62 13.65 10.45
C PRO A 141 -7.13 14.63 9.36
N PRO A 142 -5.84 15.03 9.39
CA PRO A 142 -5.20 15.71 8.27
C PRO A 142 -5.23 14.89 6.99
N THR A 143 -5.28 15.55 5.84
CA THR A 143 -5.61 14.90 4.56
C THR A 143 -4.43 14.63 3.62
N LYS A 144 -3.20 15.02 3.98
CA LYS A 144 -2.06 14.89 3.06
C LYS A 144 -0.80 14.33 3.70
N GLN A 145 -0.33 15.01 4.73
CA GLN A 145 0.98 14.73 5.32
C GLN A 145 0.85 13.62 6.37
N PHE A 146 1.76 12.64 6.31
CA PHE A 146 1.78 11.53 7.26
C PHE A 146 2.58 11.88 8.52
N SER A 147 3.76 12.48 8.35
CA SER A 147 4.65 12.87 9.45
C SER A 147 5.50 14.08 9.08
N SER A 148 5.90 14.88 10.09
CA SER A 148 6.92 15.93 9.93
C SER A 148 8.25 15.42 9.35
N LEU A 149 8.57 14.14 9.57
CA LEU A 149 9.81 13.53 9.09
C LEU A 149 9.80 13.18 7.59
N ASP A 150 8.63 13.27 6.93
CA ASP A 150 8.53 13.12 5.46
C ASP A 150 8.99 14.38 4.72
N ARG A 151 9.13 15.51 5.44
CA ARG A 151 9.58 16.79 4.88
C ARG A 151 8.71 17.29 3.72
N GLY A 152 7.43 16.96 3.73
CA GLY A 152 6.47 17.41 2.72
C GLY A 152 6.05 16.33 1.73
N ASP A 153 6.78 15.22 1.61
CA ASP A 153 6.52 14.20 0.60
C ASP A 153 6.80 12.78 1.10
N VAL A 154 5.73 12.00 1.24
CA VAL A 154 5.76 10.59 1.69
C VAL A 154 6.37 9.64 0.66
N PHE A 155 6.58 10.06 -0.58
CA PHE A 155 7.20 9.27 -1.63
C PHE A 155 8.62 9.73 -1.99
N ALA A 156 9.14 10.73 -1.29
CA ALA A 156 10.42 11.33 -1.61
C ALA A 156 11.56 10.31 -1.62
N VAL A 157 12.49 10.50 -2.55
CA VAL A 157 13.79 9.83 -2.60
C VAL A 157 14.92 10.86 -2.38
N PRO A 158 15.99 10.52 -1.64
CA PRO A 158 16.21 9.26 -0.93
C PRO A 158 15.19 9.06 0.22
N ASN A 159 14.74 7.82 0.37
CA ASN A 159 13.79 7.41 1.41
C ASN A 159 14.50 6.71 2.58
N ASN A 160 13.78 6.41 3.66
CA ASN A 160 14.34 5.79 4.87
C ASN A 160 15.52 6.59 5.46
N GLU A 161 15.43 7.92 5.41
CA GLU A 161 16.48 8.83 5.87
C GLU A 161 16.42 9.08 7.38
N SER A 162 15.29 8.77 8.02
CA SER A 162 15.07 8.89 9.46
C SER A 162 14.09 7.84 9.97
N GLN A 163 13.97 7.72 11.29
CA GLN A 163 13.02 6.80 11.93
C GLN A 163 12.25 7.52 13.03
N ILE A 164 10.93 7.33 13.09
CA ILE A 164 10.05 7.88 14.12
C ILE A 164 10.51 7.43 15.52
N SER A 165 10.82 6.15 15.67
CA SER A 165 11.24 5.56 16.96
C SER A 165 12.60 6.06 17.48
N VAL A 166 13.42 6.65 16.60
CA VAL A 166 14.74 7.21 16.95
C VAL A 166 14.63 8.70 17.25
N VAL A 167 13.91 9.45 16.41
CA VAL A 167 13.75 10.90 16.60
C VAL A 167 12.74 11.20 17.70
N ASN A 168 11.70 10.37 17.82
CA ASN A 168 10.56 10.51 18.72
C ASN A 168 9.95 11.93 18.70
N PRO A 169 9.45 12.39 17.54
CA PRO A 169 8.93 13.75 17.42
C PRO A 169 7.69 13.94 18.32
N VAL A 170 7.52 15.16 18.82
CA VAL A 170 6.29 15.58 19.50
C VAL A 170 5.15 15.55 18.48
N LEU A 171 4.03 14.96 18.86
CA LEU A 171 2.84 14.81 18.02
C LEU A 171 2.29 16.18 17.61
N GLN A 172 1.90 16.29 16.34
CA GLN A 172 1.15 17.42 15.80
C GLN A 172 -0.12 16.91 15.08
N PRO A 173 -1.16 16.48 15.83
CA PRO A 173 -2.36 15.83 15.29
C PRO A 173 -3.12 16.66 14.25
N ASP A 174 -3.05 17.99 14.34
CA ASP A 174 -3.71 18.89 13.39
C ASP A 174 -2.97 19.01 12.04
N ALA A 175 -1.71 18.56 11.98
CA ALA A 175 -0.85 18.73 10.81
C ALA A 175 -0.54 17.40 10.10
N TYR A 176 -0.39 16.30 10.84
CA TYR A 176 0.06 15.02 10.32
C TYR A 176 -0.90 13.89 10.71
N GLY A 177 -1.29 13.07 9.73
CA GLY A 177 -2.28 12.02 9.98
C GLY A 177 -1.77 10.85 10.82
N MET A 178 -0.47 10.50 10.78
CA MET A 178 0.05 9.51 11.73
C MET A 178 -0.03 10.03 13.16
N ASP A 179 0.35 11.29 13.37
CA ASP A 179 0.27 11.94 14.68
C ASP A 179 -1.17 12.03 15.19
N PHE A 180 -2.14 12.25 14.28
CA PHE A 180 -3.56 12.21 14.59
C PHE A 180 -3.99 10.85 15.12
N TRP A 181 -3.70 9.76 14.39
CA TRP A 181 -4.09 8.43 14.83
C TRP A 181 -3.32 7.98 16.08
N GLU A 182 -2.06 8.39 16.24
CA GLU A 182 -1.27 8.15 17.46
C GLU A 182 -1.90 8.84 18.68
N SER A 183 -2.36 10.09 18.53
CA SER A 183 -3.04 10.83 19.61
C SER A 183 -4.32 10.16 20.11
N LEU A 184 -4.89 9.26 19.30
CA LEU A 184 -6.09 8.49 19.64
C LEU A 184 -5.76 7.02 19.96
N CYS A 185 -4.50 6.60 19.98
CA CYS A 185 -4.17 5.19 20.19
C CYS A 185 -4.72 4.68 21.55
N GLY A 186 -5.44 3.56 21.52
CA GLY A 186 -6.17 2.97 22.64
C GLY A 186 -7.53 3.60 22.95
N GLU A 187 -7.89 4.71 22.32
CA GLU A 187 -9.13 5.45 22.57
C GLU A 187 -10.34 4.78 21.91
N LEU A 188 -11.47 4.74 22.64
CA LEU A 188 -12.75 4.32 22.06
C LEU A 188 -13.38 5.50 21.32
N VAL A 189 -13.54 5.35 20.00
CA VAL A 189 -14.06 6.38 19.10
C VAL A 189 -15.29 5.92 18.34
N THR A 190 -16.03 6.87 17.79
CA THR A 190 -17.08 6.64 16.78
C THR A 190 -16.72 7.41 15.51
N ILE A 191 -16.72 6.70 14.38
CA ILE A 191 -16.70 7.28 13.04
C ILE A 191 -18.13 7.29 12.51
N GLU A 192 -18.68 8.48 12.29
CA GLU A 192 -20.04 8.64 11.78
C GLU A 192 -20.11 8.43 10.26
N ALA A 193 -21.12 7.67 9.83
CA ALA A 193 -21.46 7.39 8.43
C ALA A 193 -20.24 7.19 7.49
N PRO A 194 -19.34 6.23 7.78
CA PRO A 194 -18.17 6.02 6.96
C PRO A 194 -18.50 5.48 5.56
N VAL A 195 -17.58 5.73 4.63
CA VAL A 195 -17.60 5.21 3.27
C VAL A 195 -16.44 4.24 3.08
N ALA A 196 -16.73 3.06 2.55
CA ALA A 196 -15.72 2.05 2.25
C ALA A 196 -14.82 2.49 1.09
N LEU A 197 -13.50 2.40 1.30
CA LEU A 197 -12.47 2.74 0.34
C LEU A 197 -11.86 1.52 -0.36
N ALA A 198 -12.24 0.31 0.06
CA ALA A 198 -11.81 -0.93 -0.55
C ALA A 198 -12.83 -2.05 -0.30
N ARG A 199 -12.69 -3.16 -1.02
CA ARG A 199 -13.32 -4.42 -0.63
C ARG A 199 -12.57 -5.02 0.57
N PRO A 200 -13.21 -5.85 1.42
CA PRO A 200 -12.54 -6.56 2.48
C PRO A 200 -11.40 -7.44 1.94
N ASN A 201 -10.29 -7.51 2.66
CA ASN A 201 -9.19 -8.43 2.32
C ASN A 201 -9.46 -9.84 2.87
N SER A 202 -8.49 -10.76 2.78
CA SER A 202 -8.62 -12.13 3.29
C SER A 202 -8.73 -12.25 4.81
N TYR A 203 -8.49 -11.15 5.53
CA TYR A 203 -8.66 -11.00 6.97
C TYR A 203 -9.93 -10.20 7.31
N GLU A 204 -10.82 -9.99 6.32
CA GLU A 204 -12.06 -9.22 6.48
C GLU A 204 -11.87 -7.74 6.84
N GLU A 205 -10.62 -7.25 6.78
CA GLU A 205 -10.29 -5.86 7.05
C GLU A 205 -10.70 -4.95 5.89
N VAL A 206 -11.22 -3.76 6.18
CA VAL A 206 -11.69 -2.81 5.18
C VAL A 206 -11.17 -1.40 5.45
N TRP A 207 -10.66 -0.73 4.42
CA TRP A 207 -10.32 0.70 4.51
C TRP A 207 -11.59 1.55 4.46
N VAL A 208 -11.67 2.58 5.30
CA VAL A 208 -12.76 3.55 5.28
C VAL A 208 -12.26 4.98 5.40
N ARG A 209 -13.08 5.93 4.96
CA ARG A 209 -13.05 7.32 5.41
C ARG A 209 -14.35 7.64 6.15
N GLY A 210 -14.30 8.52 7.13
CA GLY A 210 -15.52 9.07 7.72
C GLY A 210 -16.04 10.28 6.98
N ASN A 211 -17.04 10.92 7.58
CA ASN A 211 -17.65 12.15 7.09
C ASN A 211 -16.82 13.39 7.49
N TRP A 212 -15.62 13.51 6.91
CA TRP A 212 -14.73 14.66 7.04
C TRP A 212 -14.20 15.13 5.67
N THR A 213 -13.46 16.24 5.66
CA THR A 213 -12.79 16.72 4.44
C THR A 213 -11.72 15.71 4.03
N VAL A 214 -11.65 15.40 2.74
CA VAL A 214 -10.70 14.43 2.17
C VAL A 214 -10.07 15.00 0.90
N THR A 215 -8.93 14.47 0.49
CA THR A 215 -8.29 14.74 -0.81
C THR A 215 -8.33 13.50 -1.70
N GLY A 216 -8.17 13.69 -3.01
CA GLY A 216 -8.23 12.58 -3.97
C GLY A 216 -9.60 11.92 -4.10
N LEU A 217 -10.68 12.51 -3.56
CA LEU A 217 -12.02 11.94 -3.65
C LEU A 217 -12.43 11.77 -5.11
N ASN A 218 -12.84 10.57 -5.43
CA ASN A 218 -13.07 10.14 -6.79
C ASN A 218 -14.54 9.72 -7.01
N GLY A 219 -14.97 9.63 -8.26
CA GLY A 219 -16.36 9.39 -8.65
C GLY A 219 -16.90 8.02 -8.24
N ARG A 220 -16.03 7.10 -7.81
CA ARG A 220 -16.39 5.79 -7.25
C ARG A 220 -16.48 5.80 -5.72
N GLY A 221 -16.26 6.94 -5.08
CA GLY A 221 -16.28 7.11 -3.63
C GLY A 221 -14.96 6.77 -2.93
N GLY A 222 -13.91 6.40 -3.68
CA GLY A 222 -12.57 6.13 -3.18
C GLY A 222 -11.72 7.40 -3.01
N LEU A 223 -10.51 7.23 -2.46
CA LEU A 223 -9.48 8.26 -2.41
C LEU A 223 -8.32 7.84 -3.31
N THR A 224 -8.00 8.68 -4.29
CA THR A 224 -6.91 8.49 -5.24
C THR A 224 -5.66 9.16 -4.71
N MET A 225 -4.57 8.41 -4.65
CA MET A 225 -3.25 8.94 -4.29
C MET A 225 -2.80 9.95 -5.35
N THR A 226 -2.25 11.08 -4.90
CA THR A 226 -1.72 12.14 -5.77
C THR A 226 -0.31 12.53 -5.33
N ASP A 227 0.31 13.45 -6.05
CA ASP A 227 1.66 13.89 -5.71
C ASP A 227 1.77 14.33 -4.24
N ALA A 228 2.75 13.77 -3.53
CA ALA A 228 2.99 13.93 -2.10
C ALA A 228 1.81 13.61 -1.15
N ASP A 229 0.75 12.92 -1.63
CA ASP A 229 -0.45 12.62 -0.86
C ASP A 229 -0.86 11.14 -1.03
N ALA A 230 -0.77 10.39 0.08
CA ALA A 230 -1.18 8.99 0.17
C ALA A 230 -2.42 8.77 1.05
N ASN A 231 -3.25 9.80 1.23
CA ASN A 231 -4.52 9.78 1.94
C ASN A 231 -4.43 9.30 3.41
N PRO A 232 -3.66 10.00 4.29
CA PRO A 232 -3.51 9.60 5.69
C PRO A 232 -4.80 9.68 6.52
N GLU A 233 -5.86 10.31 5.98
CA GLU A 233 -7.18 10.37 6.59
C GLU A 233 -7.99 9.06 6.47
N ALA A 234 -7.49 8.07 5.73
CA ALA A 234 -8.07 6.74 5.67
C ALA A 234 -7.63 5.87 6.86
N ILE A 235 -8.51 5.00 7.33
CA ILE A 235 -8.21 4.05 8.42
C ILE A 235 -8.69 2.65 8.08
N ILE A 236 -7.97 1.63 8.57
CA ILE A 236 -8.38 0.24 8.44
C ILE A 236 -9.35 -0.11 9.57
N ILE A 237 -10.45 -0.76 9.23
CA ILE A 237 -11.33 -1.40 10.20
C ILE A 237 -10.92 -2.87 10.31
N GLY A 238 -10.56 -3.29 11.52
CA GLY A 238 -10.15 -4.66 11.83
C GLY A 238 -11.30 -5.54 12.36
N ASP A 239 -10.92 -6.62 13.05
CA ASP A 239 -11.85 -7.61 13.59
C ASP A 239 -12.76 -7.05 14.70
N PRO A 240 -14.07 -7.37 14.70
CA PRO A 240 -14.96 -7.04 15.80
C PRO A 240 -14.56 -7.65 17.15
N LEU A 241 -14.51 -6.80 18.17
CA LEU A 241 -14.10 -7.19 19.53
C LEU A 241 -15.07 -8.17 20.21
N ASP A 242 -16.34 -8.19 19.80
CA ASP A 242 -17.35 -9.13 20.30
C ASP A 242 -17.33 -10.51 19.58
N GLY A 243 -16.43 -10.68 18.59
CA GLY A 243 -16.29 -11.90 17.81
C GLY A 243 -17.36 -12.10 16.74
N THR A 244 -18.16 -11.09 16.44
CA THR A 244 -19.02 -11.09 15.25
C THR A 244 -18.20 -10.93 13.97
N THR A 245 -18.81 -11.21 12.82
CA THR A 245 -18.14 -11.23 11.51
C THR A 245 -18.69 -10.15 10.61
N SER A 246 -17.81 -9.32 10.04
CA SER A 246 -18.20 -8.25 9.11
C SER A 246 -18.56 -8.81 7.73
N PRO A 247 -19.43 -8.12 6.95
CA PRO A 247 -19.82 -8.61 5.63
C PRO A 247 -18.66 -8.61 4.62
N THR A 248 -18.44 -9.74 3.94
CA THR A 248 -17.45 -9.86 2.85
C THR A 248 -17.92 -9.23 1.53
N THR A 249 -19.17 -8.74 1.50
CA THR A 249 -19.81 -8.16 0.31
C THR A 249 -19.63 -6.65 0.18
N ILE A 250 -18.91 -6.00 1.11
CA ILE A 250 -18.62 -4.57 1.07
C ILE A 250 -17.85 -4.23 -0.22
N LYS A 251 -18.23 -3.14 -0.86
CA LYS A 251 -17.61 -2.62 -2.09
C LYS A 251 -17.02 -1.24 -1.85
N LEU A 252 -16.09 -0.85 -2.72
CA LEU A 252 -15.65 0.53 -2.85
C LEU A 252 -16.86 1.46 -3.04
N GLY A 253 -16.97 2.48 -2.20
CA GLY A 253 -18.04 3.46 -2.22
C GLY A 253 -19.30 3.08 -1.43
N ASP A 254 -19.36 1.89 -0.82
CA ASP A 254 -20.50 1.52 0.05
C ASP A 254 -20.60 2.47 1.26
N ALA A 255 -21.82 2.86 1.59
CA ALA A 255 -22.11 3.62 2.81
C ALA A 255 -22.34 2.65 3.97
N LEU A 256 -21.65 2.89 5.08
CA LEU A 256 -21.70 2.07 6.28
C LEU A 256 -22.44 2.81 7.41
N SER A 257 -22.98 2.05 8.37
CA SER A 257 -23.46 2.63 9.63
C SER A 257 -22.30 3.17 10.44
N ASP A 258 -22.60 4.01 11.44
CA ASP A 258 -21.59 4.46 12.40
C ASP A 258 -20.79 3.28 12.96
N ILE A 259 -19.47 3.47 13.03
CA ILE A 259 -18.54 2.45 13.51
C ILE A 259 -17.96 2.95 14.83
N THR A 260 -18.32 2.28 15.92
CA THR A 260 -17.71 2.49 17.23
C THR A 260 -16.64 1.42 17.47
N GLY A 261 -15.46 1.82 17.92
CA GLY A 261 -14.36 0.90 18.16
C GLY A 261 -13.13 1.57 18.72
N VAL A 262 -12.09 0.77 18.97
CA VAL A 262 -10.86 1.25 19.59
C VAL A 262 -9.78 1.46 18.56
N ILE A 263 -9.15 2.63 18.58
CA ILE A 263 -7.98 2.89 17.75
C ILE A 263 -6.78 2.11 18.29
N THR A 264 -6.00 1.48 17.41
CA THR A 264 -4.77 0.76 17.78
C THR A 264 -3.77 0.83 16.63
N TYR A 265 -2.52 0.47 16.91
CA TYR A 265 -1.49 0.30 15.90
C TYR A 265 -1.10 -1.16 15.76
N ALA A 266 -1.20 -1.70 14.55
CA ALA A 266 -0.87 -3.09 14.25
C ALA A 266 -0.41 -3.23 12.80
N TYR A 267 0.44 -4.23 12.54
CA TYR A 267 0.84 -4.61 11.17
C TYR A 267 1.36 -3.46 10.28
N GLY A 268 1.90 -2.39 10.88
CA GLY A 268 2.45 -1.25 10.16
C GLY A 268 1.43 -0.15 9.82
N PHE A 269 0.20 -0.21 10.35
CA PHE A 269 -0.88 0.74 10.13
C PHE A 269 -1.69 1.01 11.41
N TYR A 270 -2.45 2.10 11.40
CA TYR A 270 -3.48 2.36 12.40
C TYR A 270 -4.78 1.67 12.01
N TYR A 271 -5.43 1.09 13.01
CA TYR A 271 -6.66 0.34 12.90
C TYR A 271 -7.70 0.90 13.85
N LEU A 272 -8.98 0.78 13.48
CA LEU A 272 -10.10 0.79 14.41
C LEU A 272 -10.58 -0.65 14.57
N LEU A 273 -10.54 -1.18 15.79
CA LEU A 273 -11.13 -2.48 16.15
C LEU A 273 -12.59 -2.24 16.55
N PRO A 274 -13.57 -2.57 15.69
CA PRO A 274 -14.96 -2.21 15.95
C PRO A 274 -15.50 -3.02 17.12
N THR A 275 -16.44 -2.48 17.89
CA THR A 275 -17.04 -3.20 19.01
C THR A 275 -17.95 -4.34 18.53
N THR A 276 -18.45 -4.25 17.30
CA THR A 276 -19.34 -5.23 16.67
C THR A 276 -19.19 -5.17 15.14
N ALA A 277 -19.74 -6.15 14.43
CA ALA A 277 -19.66 -6.27 12.98
C ALA A 277 -20.25 -5.06 12.25
N LEU A 278 -19.66 -4.77 11.09
CA LEU A 278 -20.08 -3.67 10.23
C LEU A 278 -21.46 -3.91 9.61
N THR A 279 -22.21 -2.83 9.40
CA THR A 279 -23.48 -2.84 8.67
C THR A 279 -23.39 -1.96 7.43
N VAL A 280 -23.70 -2.55 6.27
CA VAL A 280 -23.83 -1.80 5.00
C VAL A 280 -25.22 -1.19 4.95
N LEU A 281 -25.30 0.13 4.82
CA LEU A 281 -26.56 0.88 4.70
C LEU A 281 -27.00 1.01 3.25
N ASP A 282 -26.05 1.32 2.36
CA ASP A 282 -26.27 1.43 0.93
C ASP A 282 -25.04 0.91 0.20
N SER A 283 -25.28 0.24 -0.93
CA SER A 283 -24.19 -0.36 -1.70
C SER A 283 -24.07 0.27 -3.08
N ALA A 284 -22.83 0.56 -3.47
CA ALA A 284 -22.52 1.17 -4.75
C ALA A 284 -22.98 0.28 -5.92
N LEU A 285 -23.62 0.93 -6.91
CA LEU A 285 -24.09 0.32 -8.15
C LEU A 285 -23.53 1.08 -9.37
N PRO A 286 -23.22 0.38 -10.48
CA PRO A 286 -23.24 -1.08 -10.64
C PRO A 286 -22.07 -1.77 -9.90
N THR A 287 -22.26 -3.03 -9.49
CA THR A 287 -21.21 -3.82 -8.81
C THR A 287 -19.91 -3.93 -9.62
N LEU A 288 -20.02 -3.99 -10.95
CA LEU A 288 -18.88 -4.02 -11.86
C LEU A 288 -18.95 -2.81 -12.80
N PRO A 289 -17.81 -2.26 -13.23
CA PRO A 289 -17.80 -1.20 -14.23
C PRO A 289 -18.42 -1.69 -15.55
N PRO A 290 -19.06 -0.78 -16.31
CA PRO A 290 -19.50 -1.13 -17.66
C PRO A 290 -18.28 -1.47 -18.54
N PRO A 291 -18.47 -2.30 -19.58
CA PRO A 291 -17.49 -2.45 -20.66
C PRO A 291 -17.01 -1.12 -21.22
N THR A 292 -15.77 -1.09 -21.71
CA THR A 292 -15.30 0.03 -22.52
C THR A 292 -16.15 0.22 -23.77
N THR A 293 -16.29 1.48 -24.19
CA THR A 293 -16.96 1.86 -25.44
C THR A 293 -15.98 2.19 -26.55
N LEU A 294 -14.66 2.10 -26.28
CA LEU A 294 -13.61 2.35 -27.26
C LEU A 294 -13.69 1.33 -28.39
N THR A 295 -13.64 1.81 -29.63
CA THR A 295 -13.67 0.98 -30.84
C THR A 295 -12.55 1.39 -31.78
N SER A 296 -12.01 0.43 -32.52
CA SER A 296 -10.99 0.63 -33.55
C SER A 296 -11.65 0.75 -34.93
N THR A 297 -11.12 1.61 -35.79
CA THR A 297 -11.55 1.71 -37.20
C THR A 297 -10.69 0.85 -38.14
N ASN A 298 -9.82 -0.01 -37.59
CA ASN A 298 -8.86 -0.84 -38.33
C ASN A 298 -7.90 -0.02 -39.21
N SER A 299 -7.55 1.18 -38.76
CA SER A 299 -6.61 2.10 -39.40
C SER A 299 -5.73 2.76 -38.33
N CYS A 300 -4.60 3.33 -38.72
CA CYS A 300 -3.69 3.98 -37.78
C CYS A 300 -4.31 5.20 -37.09
N SER A 301 -5.35 5.79 -37.67
CA SER A 301 -6.13 6.88 -37.07
C SER A 301 -7.00 6.47 -35.88
N SER A 302 -7.30 5.18 -35.70
CA SER A 302 -8.00 4.67 -34.51
C SER A 302 -7.71 3.18 -34.31
N LEU A 303 -6.85 2.91 -33.33
CA LEU A 303 -6.51 1.61 -32.80
C LEU A 303 -6.88 1.55 -31.32
N THR A 304 -7.24 0.36 -30.84
CA THR A 304 -7.52 0.10 -29.43
C THR A 304 -6.38 -0.67 -28.80
N PHE A 305 -5.93 -0.20 -27.64
CA PHE A 305 -4.86 -0.79 -26.84
C PHE A 305 -5.38 -1.20 -25.47
N GLY A 306 -4.78 -2.22 -24.86
CA GLY A 306 -4.96 -2.50 -23.44
C GLY A 306 -3.66 -2.93 -22.79
N SER A 307 -3.48 -2.60 -21.52
CA SER A 307 -2.40 -3.10 -20.67
C SER A 307 -3.00 -4.00 -19.60
N TYR A 308 -2.50 -5.23 -19.48
CA TYR A 308 -3.07 -6.19 -18.54
C TYR A 308 -2.00 -7.13 -17.97
N ASN A 309 -1.67 -6.91 -16.70
CA ASN A 309 -0.95 -7.87 -15.88
C ASN A 309 -1.91 -9.03 -15.54
N VAL A 310 -1.56 -10.24 -15.98
CA VAL A 310 -2.43 -11.44 -15.88
C VAL A 310 -2.11 -12.36 -14.70
N GLU A 311 -1.31 -11.88 -13.74
CA GLU A 311 -1.02 -12.54 -12.46
C GLU A 311 -0.52 -14.00 -12.62
N ASN A 312 0.77 -14.17 -12.87
CA ASN A 312 1.45 -15.46 -12.96
C ASN A 312 0.71 -16.47 -13.85
N LEU A 313 0.38 -16.07 -15.08
CA LEU A 313 -0.44 -16.86 -15.99
C LEU A 313 0.36 -18.03 -16.57
N SER A 314 -0.12 -19.26 -16.35
CA SER A 314 0.36 -20.52 -16.93
C SER A 314 -0.82 -21.26 -17.57
N PRO A 315 -0.61 -22.39 -18.29
CA PRO A 315 -1.71 -23.09 -18.96
C PRO A 315 -2.76 -23.66 -18.00
N SER A 316 -2.37 -23.92 -16.74
CA SER A 316 -3.23 -24.54 -15.72
C SER A 316 -3.83 -23.52 -14.73
N SER A 317 -3.54 -22.22 -14.92
CA SER A 317 -4.01 -21.16 -14.02
C SER A 317 -5.55 -21.13 -13.94
N PRO A 318 -6.15 -21.22 -12.74
CA PRO A 318 -7.60 -21.31 -12.59
C PRO A 318 -8.34 -20.04 -13.01
N HIS A 319 -7.67 -18.89 -13.01
CA HIS A 319 -8.21 -17.59 -13.40
C HIS A 319 -8.09 -17.28 -14.90
N LEU A 320 -7.44 -18.13 -15.71
CA LEU A 320 -7.30 -17.94 -17.15
C LEU A 320 -8.66 -17.72 -17.86
N PRO A 321 -9.74 -18.48 -17.57
CA PRO A 321 -11.05 -18.23 -18.18
C PRO A 321 -11.62 -16.85 -17.83
N SER A 322 -11.36 -16.34 -16.62
CA SER A 322 -11.79 -14.99 -16.20
C SER A 322 -11.02 -13.91 -16.95
N ILE A 323 -9.71 -14.08 -17.15
CA ILE A 323 -8.89 -13.17 -17.97
C ILE A 323 -9.44 -13.10 -19.40
N ALA A 324 -9.73 -14.25 -20.01
CA ALA A 324 -10.31 -14.30 -21.34
C ALA A 324 -11.67 -13.57 -21.39
N ALA A 325 -12.53 -13.79 -20.41
CA ALA A 325 -13.81 -13.10 -20.31
C ALA A 325 -13.67 -11.58 -20.14
N HIS A 326 -12.68 -11.12 -19.36
CA HIS A 326 -12.37 -9.69 -19.22
C HIS A 326 -11.92 -9.07 -20.53
N ILE A 327 -11.03 -9.73 -21.26
CA ILE A 327 -10.54 -9.26 -22.56
C ILE A 327 -11.68 -9.11 -23.56
N VAL A 328 -12.59 -10.09 -23.63
CA VAL A 328 -13.72 -10.05 -24.55
C VAL A 328 -14.77 -9.02 -24.13
N THR A 329 -15.17 -9.07 -22.86
CA THR A 329 -16.37 -8.35 -22.37
C THR A 329 -16.03 -6.94 -21.92
N HIS A 330 -15.03 -6.77 -21.07
CA HIS A 330 -14.74 -5.47 -20.43
C HIS A 330 -13.78 -4.61 -21.25
N LEU A 331 -12.79 -5.23 -21.91
CA LEU A 331 -11.82 -4.55 -22.78
C LEU A 331 -12.27 -4.49 -24.25
N ALA A 332 -13.41 -5.11 -24.59
CA ALA A 332 -13.96 -5.13 -25.94
C ALA A 332 -12.99 -5.64 -27.04
N SER A 333 -12.14 -6.61 -26.70
CA SER A 333 -11.14 -7.21 -27.58
C SER A 333 -10.25 -6.18 -28.32
N PRO A 334 -9.29 -5.55 -27.61
CA PRO A 334 -8.41 -4.53 -28.19
C PRO A 334 -7.60 -5.03 -29.38
N SER A 335 -7.20 -4.11 -30.27
CA SER A 335 -6.38 -4.45 -31.44
C SER A 335 -5.00 -4.95 -31.05
N LEU A 336 -4.47 -4.43 -29.93
CA LEU A 336 -3.19 -4.82 -29.34
C LEU A 336 -3.30 -4.80 -27.80
N LEU A 337 -2.74 -5.82 -27.17
CA LEU A 337 -2.67 -6.00 -25.72
C LEU A 337 -1.22 -6.14 -25.28
N PHE A 338 -0.85 -5.37 -24.27
CA PHE A 338 0.43 -5.43 -23.55
C PHE A 338 0.21 -6.32 -22.33
N LEU A 339 0.72 -7.55 -22.37
CA LEU A 339 0.57 -8.52 -21.28
C LEU A 339 1.83 -8.58 -20.44
N GLN A 340 1.67 -8.60 -19.11
CA GLN A 340 2.72 -8.86 -18.13
C GLN A 340 2.39 -10.13 -17.35
N GLU A 341 3.37 -10.68 -16.62
CA GLU A 341 3.18 -11.88 -15.79
C GLU A 341 2.81 -13.16 -16.59
N ILE A 342 3.34 -13.29 -17.81
CA ILE A 342 3.22 -14.54 -18.59
C ILE A 342 4.29 -15.52 -18.12
N GLN A 343 3.86 -16.72 -17.70
CA GLN A 343 4.73 -17.84 -17.34
C GLN A 343 5.03 -18.76 -18.53
N ASP A 344 6.00 -19.65 -18.35
CA ASP A 344 6.36 -20.66 -19.33
C ASP A 344 5.29 -21.76 -19.30
N ASP A 345 5.48 -22.75 -20.16
CA ASP A 345 4.51 -23.82 -20.41
C ASP A 345 4.31 -24.74 -19.19
N THR A 346 5.15 -24.65 -18.17
CA THR A 346 5.10 -25.48 -16.95
C THR A 346 4.83 -24.68 -15.67
N GLY A 347 4.74 -23.35 -15.76
CA GLY A 347 4.45 -22.48 -14.63
C GLY A 347 5.62 -22.42 -13.63
N PRO A 348 5.39 -22.36 -12.31
CA PRO A 348 6.46 -22.24 -11.32
C PRO A 348 7.14 -23.60 -11.02
N THR A 349 7.57 -24.31 -12.05
CA THR A 349 8.21 -25.62 -11.95
C THR A 349 9.73 -25.50 -11.98
N THR A 350 10.41 -25.85 -10.88
CA THR A 350 11.87 -25.74 -10.80
C THR A 350 12.59 -26.90 -11.50
N GLY A 351 13.62 -26.59 -12.31
CA GLY A 351 14.60 -27.56 -12.81
C GLY A 351 14.18 -28.35 -14.06
N ASP A 352 13.13 -27.93 -14.75
CA ASP A 352 12.70 -28.52 -16.02
C ASP A 352 13.33 -27.85 -17.27
N ASN A 353 13.97 -26.68 -17.09
CA ASN A 353 14.59 -25.85 -18.14
C ASN A 353 13.59 -25.40 -19.22
N VAL A 354 12.29 -25.33 -18.92
CA VAL A 354 11.26 -24.90 -19.86
C VAL A 354 11.15 -23.38 -19.83
N THR A 355 11.52 -22.73 -20.93
CA THR A 355 11.43 -21.26 -21.05
C THR A 355 10.34 -20.78 -22.00
N SER A 356 9.87 -21.66 -22.90
CA SER A 356 8.77 -21.37 -23.84
C SER A 356 7.48 -21.03 -23.10
N ALA A 357 6.78 -20.00 -23.58
CA ALA A 357 5.40 -19.66 -23.15
C ALA A 357 4.34 -19.94 -24.23
N ASN A 358 4.65 -20.76 -25.23
CA ASN A 358 3.76 -21.03 -26.35
C ASN A 358 2.46 -21.73 -25.93
N LEU A 359 2.53 -22.75 -25.07
CA LEU A 359 1.35 -23.42 -24.53
C LEU A 359 0.51 -22.45 -23.67
N THR A 360 1.17 -21.61 -22.86
CA THR A 360 0.48 -20.60 -22.04
C THR A 360 -0.31 -19.62 -22.91
N LEU A 361 0.35 -18.99 -23.88
CA LEU A 361 -0.26 -17.98 -24.74
C LEU A 361 -1.30 -18.57 -25.70
N SER A 362 -1.05 -19.77 -26.26
CA SER A 362 -2.03 -20.45 -27.11
C SER A 362 -3.27 -20.89 -26.34
N THR A 363 -3.14 -21.29 -25.06
CA THR A 363 -4.28 -21.59 -24.19
C THR A 363 -5.11 -20.34 -23.93
N LEU A 364 -4.47 -19.19 -23.68
CA LEU A 364 -5.15 -17.90 -23.53
C LEU A 364 -5.90 -17.49 -24.81
N VAL A 365 -5.25 -17.59 -25.98
CA VAL A 365 -5.89 -17.30 -27.29
C VAL A 365 -7.12 -18.18 -27.51
N ALA A 366 -6.99 -19.48 -27.25
CA ALA A 366 -8.10 -20.43 -27.38
C ALA A 366 -9.26 -20.08 -26.45
N ALA A 367 -8.97 -19.68 -25.20
CA ALA A 367 -9.99 -19.27 -24.24
C ALA A 367 -10.69 -17.96 -24.66
N ILE A 368 -9.95 -16.98 -25.20
CA ILE A 368 -10.53 -15.74 -25.74
C ILE A 368 -11.48 -16.03 -26.90
N ALA A 369 -11.06 -16.88 -27.85
CA ALA A 369 -11.92 -17.29 -28.95
C ALA A 369 -13.17 -18.03 -28.46
N ALA A 370 -13.03 -18.91 -27.47
CA ALA A 370 -14.16 -19.63 -26.86
C ALA A 370 -15.12 -18.69 -26.10
N ALA A 371 -14.62 -17.59 -25.53
CA ALA A 371 -15.41 -16.55 -24.88
C ALA A 371 -16.11 -15.60 -25.88
N GLY A 372 -15.90 -15.77 -27.19
CA GLY A 372 -16.51 -14.96 -28.25
C GLY A 372 -15.62 -13.83 -28.78
N GLY A 373 -14.34 -13.81 -28.40
CA GLY A 373 -13.33 -12.89 -28.93
C GLY A 373 -12.78 -13.30 -30.30
N PRO A 374 -11.85 -12.50 -30.85
CA PRO A 374 -11.28 -12.74 -32.18
C PRO A 374 -10.45 -14.03 -32.23
N ALA A 375 -10.79 -14.94 -33.14
CA ALA A 375 -9.97 -16.11 -33.46
C ALA A 375 -8.66 -15.75 -34.19
N SER A 376 -8.51 -14.50 -34.61
CA SER A 376 -7.36 -13.93 -35.31
C SER A 376 -6.26 -13.43 -34.37
N TYR A 377 -6.44 -13.52 -33.05
CA TYR A 377 -5.42 -13.14 -32.10
C TYR A 377 -4.17 -14.02 -32.25
N ALA A 378 -3.02 -13.36 -32.40
CA ALA A 378 -1.69 -13.94 -32.38
C ALA A 378 -0.85 -13.26 -31.30
N PHE A 379 0.30 -13.82 -30.97
CA PHE A 379 1.18 -13.28 -29.93
C PHE A 379 2.61 -13.10 -30.41
N ALA A 380 3.30 -12.12 -29.83
CA ALA A 380 4.72 -11.85 -30.03
C ALA A 380 5.44 -11.82 -28.69
N VAL A 381 6.52 -12.59 -28.56
CA VAL A 381 7.22 -12.84 -27.30
C VAL A 381 8.69 -13.19 -27.56
N ILE A 382 9.56 -12.96 -26.58
CA ILE A 382 10.91 -13.50 -26.54
C ILE A 382 11.08 -14.24 -25.21
N ASP A 383 11.28 -15.56 -25.29
CA ASP A 383 11.56 -16.39 -24.13
C ASP A 383 12.87 -15.93 -23.45
N PRO A 384 12.90 -15.80 -22.12
CA PRO A 384 14.13 -15.48 -21.41
C PRO A 384 15.08 -16.67 -21.33
N ALA A 385 16.29 -16.41 -20.85
CA ALA A 385 17.15 -17.46 -20.35
C ALA A 385 16.57 -18.03 -19.05
N ASP A 386 16.77 -19.33 -18.82
CA ASP A 386 16.21 -20.02 -17.66
C ASP A 386 16.64 -19.37 -16.34
N GLY A 387 15.68 -19.00 -15.51
CA GLY A 387 15.86 -18.36 -14.20
C GLY A 387 16.45 -16.95 -14.23
N ALA A 388 16.61 -16.32 -15.40
CA ALA A 388 17.35 -15.05 -15.52
C ALA A 388 16.48 -13.79 -15.41
N ASP A 389 15.17 -13.92 -15.61
CA ASP A 389 14.21 -12.84 -15.50
C ASP A 389 13.37 -13.11 -14.24
N GLY A 390 13.63 -12.37 -13.16
CA GLY A 390 13.03 -12.66 -11.86
C GLY A 390 11.50 -12.51 -11.83
N GLY A 391 10.87 -12.74 -10.69
CA GLY A 391 9.42 -12.88 -10.58
C GLY A 391 9.10 -14.03 -9.63
N GLN A 392 8.00 -14.75 -9.85
CA GLN A 392 7.72 -15.99 -9.11
C GLN A 392 8.87 -17.00 -9.28
N PRO A 393 9.48 -17.48 -8.18
CA PRO A 393 10.53 -18.49 -8.25
C PRO A 393 10.07 -19.76 -8.97
N GLY A 394 10.94 -20.28 -9.84
CA GLY A 394 10.67 -21.47 -10.65
C GLY A 394 9.89 -21.22 -11.93
N ALA A 395 9.41 -19.99 -12.19
CA ALA A 395 8.83 -19.60 -13.46
C ALA A 395 9.75 -18.61 -14.19
N ASN A 396 9.74 -18.66 -15.52
CA ASN A 396 10.57 -17.81 -16.37
C ASN A 396 9.94 -16.47 -16.78
N ILE A 397 9.23 -15.77 -15.90
CA ILE A 397 8.24 -14.72 -16.25
C ILE A 397 8.70 -13.70 -17.30
N ARG A 398 7.78 -13.31 -18.20
CA ARG A 398 8.04 -12.33 -19.27
C ARG A 398 6.84 -11.44 -19.57
N VAL A 399 7.10 -10.44 -20.40
CA VAL A 399 6.06 -9.66 -21.10
C VAL A 399 5.78 -10.28 -22.47
N ALA A 400 4.55 -10.09 -22.98
CA ALA A 400 4.16 -10.52 -24.31
C ALA A 400 3.18 -9.53 -24.95
N TYR A 401 3.11 -9.53 -26.27
CA TYR A 401 2.03 -8.89 -27.01
C TYR A 401 1.01 -9.93 -27.43
N LEU A 402 -0.27 -9.55 -27.37
CA LEU A 402 -1.38 -10.25 -28.01
C LEU A 402 -2.05 -9.27 -28.97
N TYR A 403 -2.24 -9.64 -30.24
CA TYR A 403 -2.69 -8.70 -31.27
C TYR A 403 -3.61 -9.35 -32.30
N ASP A 404 -4.56 -8.57 -32.82
CA ASP A 404 -5.46 -9.00 -33.89
C ASP A 404 -4.76 -8.93 -35.25
N THR A 405 -4.47 -10.09 -35.84
CA THR A 405 -3.81 -10.19 -37.16
C THR A 405 -4.61 -9.59 -38.32
N THR A 406 -5.90 -9.31 -38.13
CA THR A 406 -6.71 -8.61 -39.14
C THR A 406 -6.53 -7.09 -39.11
N LYS A 407 -5.89 -6.55 -38.05
CA LYS A 407 -5.72 -5.12 -37.81
C LYS A 407 -4.26 -4.69 -37.80
N LEU A 408 -3.38 -5.54 -37.23
CA LEU A 408 -1.96 -5.26 -37.03
C LEU A 408 -1.08 -6.43 -37.45
N ALA A 409 0.10 -6.10 -37.97
CA ALA A 409 1.17 -7.04 -38.24
C ALA A 409 2.51 -6.47 -37.74
N LEU A 410 3.44 -7.34 -37.35
CA LEU A 410 4.83 -6.93 -37.12
C LEU A 410 5.46 -6.52 -38.45
N LEU A 411 6.09 -5.35 -38.49
CA LEU A 411 6.78 -4.87 -39.69
C LEU A 411 8.08 -5.66 -39.90
N ASN A 412 8.18 -6.41 -41.01
CA ASN A 412 9.36 -7.22 -41.37
C ASN A 412 9.87 -8.09 -40.19
N PRO A 413 9.10 -9.08 -39.70
CA PRO A 413 9.43 -9.78 -38.46
C PRO A 413 10.75 -10.56 -38.57
N HIS A 414 11.65 -10.30 -37.62
CA HIS A 414 12.94 -10.97 -37.44
C HIS A 414 13.28 -10.91 -35.93
N PRO A 415 12.70 -11.80 -35.12
CA PRO A 415 12.83 -11.72 -33.67
C PRO A 415 14.27 -11.91 -33.21
N GLY A 416 14.64 -11.23 -32.13
CA GLY A 416 15.89 -11.49 -31.39
C GLY A 416 15.76 -12.66 -30.42
N ASN A 417 16.81 -12.93 -29.66
CA ASN A 417 16.80 -13.88 -28.55
C ASN A 417 16.87 -13.20 -27.17
N ALA A 418 16.92 -14.00 -26.08
CA ALA A 418 16.96 -13.53 -24.70
C ALA A 418 18.06 -12.48 -24.39
N THR A 419 19.17 -12.54 -25.12
CA THR A 419 20.37 -11.70 -24.93
C THR A 419 20.57 -10.63 -26.01
N ASP A 420 19.80 -10.67 -27.09
CA ASP A 420 19.92 -9.70 -28.18
C ASP A 420 19.26 -8.38 -27.80
N ALA A 421 20.05 -7.30 -27.77
CA ALA A 421 19.52 -5.94 -27.66
C ALA A 421 18.93 -5.49 -28.99
N THR A 422 17.70 -4.98 -28.98
CA THR A 422 17.12 -4.30 -30.15
C THR A 422 17.39 -2.81 -30.12
N THR A 423 17.57 -2.23 -31.30
CA THR A 423 17.86 -0.81 -31.49
C THR A 423 17.04 -0.26 -32.66
N PRO A 424 16.52 0.98 -32.56
CA PRO A 424 15.95 1.69 -33.70
C PRO A 424 17.04 2.01 -34.74
N ILE A 425 16.88 1.55 -35.97
CA ILE A 425 17.86 1.74 -37.06
C ILE A 425 17.40 2.84 -38.02
N SER A 426 16.11 2.87 -38.34
CA SER A 426 15.48 3.84 -39.23
C SER A 426 13.98 3.91 -38.92
N PRO A 427 13.22 4.86 -39.49
CA PRO A 427 11.77 4.93 -39.34
C PRO A 427 11.01 3.61 -39.60
N THR A 428 11.58 2.70 -40.39
CA THR A 428 10.93 1.45 -40.80
C THR A 428 11.68 0.21 -40.34
N GLN A 429 12.64 0.34 -39.41
CA GLN A 429 13.50 -0.79 -39.04
C GLN A 429 13.96 -0.75 -37.58
N LEU A 430 13.65 -1.82 -36.85
CA LEU A 430 14.37 -2.28 -35.66
C LEU A 430 15.48 -3.26 -36.07
N SER A 431 16.54 -3.38 -35.28
CA SER A 431 17.57 -4.41 -35.50
C SER A 431 17.06 -5.83 -35.20
N PHE A 432 16.05 -5.94 -34.33
CA PHE A 432 15.26 -7.15 -34.09
C PHE A 432 13.80 -6.76 -33.86
N ASN A 433 12.87 -7.41 -34.56
CA ASN A 433 11.43 -7.12 -34.42
C ASN A 433 10.58 -8.40 -34.24
N PRO A 434 9.98 -8.62 -33.06
CA PRO A 434 10.19 -7.87 -31.82
C PRO A 434 11.61 -8.10 -31.23
N GLY A 435 12.00 -7.32 -30.23
CA GLY A 435 13.31 -7.41 -29.61
C GLY A 435 13.35 -6.88 -28.17
N ARG A 436 14.32 -7.32 -27.36
CA ARG A 436 14.46 -6.88 -25.95
C ARG A 436 15.19 -5.55 -25.85
N VAL A 437 14.76 -4.68 -24.95
CA VAL A 437 15.41 -3.39 -24.68
C VAL A 437 16.56 -3.59 -23.69
N ASP A 438 17.78 -3.32 -24.16
CA ASP A 438 19.01 -3.28 -23.35
C ASP A 438 19.20 -4.46 -22.36
N PRO A 439 19.03 -5.73 -22.78
CA PRO A 439 18.95 -6.89 -21.87
C PRO A 439 20.23 -7.15 -21.04
N ALA A 440 21.37 -6.54 -21.41
CA ALA A 440 22.65 -6.70 -20.72
C ALA A 440 22.88 -5.68 -19.59
N ASN A 441 21.99 -4.71 -19.41
CA ASN A 441 22.10 -3.69 -18.37
C ASN A 441 21.79 -4.25 -16.98
N ALA A 442 22.85 -4.59 -16.25
CA ALA A 442 22.75 -5.20 -14.93
C ALA A 442 22.12 -4.26 -13.87
N ALA A 443 22.28 -2.94 -13.99
CA ALA A 443 21.67 -2.01 -13.04
C ALA A 443 20.15 -2.00 -13.15
N ALA A 444 19.62 -2.20 -14.36
CA ALA A 444 18.18 -2.23 -14.63
C ALA A 444 17.57 -3.63 -14.52
N TRP A 445 18.26 -4.69 -14.96
CA TRP A 445 17.59 -5.96 -15.29
C TRP A 445 18.05 -7.19 -14.50
N THR A 446 18.92 -7.04 -13.50
CA THR A 446 19.22 -8.15 -12.58
C THR A 446 17.92 -8.61 -11.90
N ASP A 447 17.63 -9.91 -12.01
CA ASP A 447 16.43 -10.56 -11.48
C ASP A 447 15.13 -9.81 -11.81
N SER A 448 15.07 -9.20 -12.99
CA SER A 448 13.92 -8.41 -13.47
C SER A 448 13.60 -8.71 -14.92
N ARG A 449 12.34 -8.47 -15.32
CA ARG A 449 11.85 -8.70 -16.68
C ARG A 449 12.39 -7.63 -17.62
N LYS A 450 12.90 -8.03 -18.79
CA LYS A 450 13.40 -7.12 -19.81
C LYS A 450 12.23 -6.64 -20.68
N PRO A 451 12.10 -5.33 -20.98
CA PRO A 451 11.04 -4.85 -21.85
C PRO A 451 11.10 -5.43 -23.26
N LEU A 452 9.94 -5.58 -23.90
CA LEU A 452 9.82 -6.06 -25.29
C LEU A 452 9.40 -4.91 -26.18
N ALA A 453 10.24 -4.53 -27.14
CA ALA A 453 9.94 -3.54 -28.14
C ALA A 453 9.49 -4.19 -29.46
N ALA A 454 8.57 -3.54 -30.15
CA ALA A 454 8.09 -3.97 -31.46
C ALA A 454 7.73 -2.78 -32.36
N LEU A 455 7.87 -2.97 -33.67
CA LEU A 455 7.41 -2.05 -34.70
C LEU A 455 6.31 -2.73 -35.51
N TRP A 456 5.15 -2.09 -35.54
CA TRP A 456 3.96 -2.62 -36.17
C TRP A 456 3.59 -1.83 -37.42
N GLU A 457 2.83 -2.50 -38.28
CA GLU A 457 2.14 -1.92 -39.43
C GLU A 457 0.65 -2.26 -39.34
N THR A 458 -0.21 -1.28 -39.58
CA THR A 458 -1.65 -1.50 -39.71
C THR A 458 -1.98 -2.13 -41.07
N VAL A 459 -2.82 -3.17 -41.04
CA VAL A 459 -3.12 -3.97 -42.24
C VAL A 459 -3.89 -3.17 -43.31
N GLY A 460 -4.68 -2.17 -42.91
CA GLY A 460 -5.53 -1.41 -43.82
C GLY A 460 -4.84 -0.27 -44.57
N ASP A 461 -4.06 0.55 -43.86
CA ASP A 461 -3.50 1.82 -44.35
C ASP A 461 -1.96 1.90 -44.29
N GLY A 462 -1.27 0.85 -43.82
CA GLY A 462 0.20 0.80 -43.76
C GLY A 462 0.82 1.80 -42.79
N GLY A 463 0.02 2.30 -41.84
CA GLY A 463 0.50 3.18 -40.79
C GLY A 463 1.38 2.42 -39.79
N ARG A 464 2.27 3.15 -39.11
CA ARG A 464 3.32 2.57 -38.27
C ARG A 464 3.10 2.92 -36.81
N LEU A 465 3.39 1.97 -35.93
CA LEU A 465 3.32 2.13 -34.49
C LEU A 465 4.51 1.46 -33.82
N TRP A 466 5.23 2.22 -33.00
CA TRP A 466 6.29 1.70 -32.12
C TRP A 466 5.71 1.39 -30.76
N THR A 467 6.05 0.24 -30.19
CA THR A 467 5.57 -0.12 -28.85
C THR A 467 6.69 -0.65 -27.98
N VAL A 468 6.60 -0.39 -26.66
CA VAL A 468 7.45 -1.03 -25.65
C VAL A 468 6.57 -1.55 -24.52
N ASN A 469 6.63 -2.85 -24.24
CA ASN A 469 5.93 -3.50 -23.14
C ASN A 469 6.88 -3.66 -21.95
N VAL A 470 6.54 -3.03 -20.82
CA VAL A 470 7.37 -3.01 -19.62
C VAL A 470 6.76 -3.85 -18.50
N HIS A 471 7.64 -4.43 -17.67
CA HIS A 471 7.28 -4.99 -16.37
C HIS A 471 8.45 -4.76 -15.40
N TRP A 472 8.45 -3.61 -14.74
CA TRP A 472 9.53 -3.16 -13.87
C TRP A 472 9.58 -3.91 -12.54
N ALA A 473 10.68 -3.73 -11.80
CA ALA A 473 10.95 -4.40 -10.53
C ALA A 473 9.88 -4.06 -9.49
N SER A 474 9.41 -5.08 -8.75
CA SER A 474 8.36 -4.89 -7.74
C SER A 474 8.81 -3.98 -6.60
N LYS A 475 7.85 -3.41 -5.88
CA LYS A 475 8.09 -2.66 -4.63
C LYS A 475 8.42 -3.57 -3.44
N GLY A 476 8.81 -4.82 -3.66
CA GLY A 476 9.16 -5.77 -2.60
C GLY A 476 10.24 -5.22 -1.67
N GLY A 477 10.07 -5.41 -0.36
CA GLY A 477 10.96 -4.84 0.66
C GLY A 477 10.65 -3.40 1.06
N SER A 478 9.59 -2.79 0.52
CA SER A 478 9.10 -1.49 1.01
C SER A 478 8.58 -1.59 2.44
N SER A 479 8.65 -0.49 3.18
CA SER A 479 7.91 -0.35 4.45
C SER A 479 6.46 0.09 4.17
N THR A 480 5.60 0.00 5.19
CA THR A 480 4.25 0.54 5.12
C THR A 480 4.27 2.07 5.12
N LEU A 481 3.20 2.71 4.64
CA LEU A 481 3.05 4.17 4.63
C LEU A 481 3.00 4.78 6.04
N ALA A 482 2.52 4.01 7.03
CA ALA A 482 2.53 4.35 8.46
C ALA A 482 3.63 3.59 9.23
N GLY A 483 4.72 3.25 8.57
CA GLY A 483 5.89 2.57 9.15
C GLY A 483 6.88 3.53 9.82
N ASP A 484 7.90 2.95 10.46
CA ASP A 484 8.90 3.66 11.26
C ASP A 484 9.86 4.51 10.41
N ALA A 485 10.27 3.99 9.25
CA ALA A 485 11.16 4.67 8.30
C ALA A 485 10.48 5.86 7.60
N ARG A 486 11.10 7.05 7.60
CA ARG A 486 10.57 8.29 7.01
C ARG A 486 11.55 8.97 6.04
N PRO A 487 11.12 9.31 4.81
CA PRO A 487 9.92 8.78 4.15
C PRO A 487 9.92 7.24 4.11
N PRO A 488 8.75 6.57 3.97
CA PRO A 488 8.66 5.13 3.84
C PRO A 488 9.68 4.56 2.83
N ALA A 489 10.33 3.46 3.21
CA ALA A 489 11.27 2.78 2.32
C ALA A 489 10.55 2.34 1.05
N ASN A 490 11.03 2.76 -0.12
CA ASN A 490 10.52 2.36 -1.42
C ASN A 490 11.44 1.30 -2.03
N GLY A 491 11.09 0.02 -1.83
CA GLY A 491 11.88 -1.12 -2.25
C GLY A 491 12.10 -1.16 -3.76
N GLY A 492 13.35 -1.41 -4.18
CA GLY A 492 13.73 -1.51 -5.58
C GLY A 492 13.70 -0.19 -6.35
N VAL A 493 13.62 0.97 -5.69
CA VAL A 493 13.48 2.28 -6.36
C VAL A 493 14.67 2.61 -7.27
N ASP A 494 15.91 2.32 -6.84
CA ASP A 494 17.10 2.56 -7.67
C ASP A 494 17.12 1.66 -8.91
N VAL A 495 16.64 0.42 -8.78
CA VAL A 495 16.48 -0.49 -9.92
C VAL A 495 15.44 0.09 -10.87
N ARG A 496 14.25 0.48 -10.38
CA ARG A 496 13.22 1.11 -11.22
C ARG A 496 13.71 2.40 -11.89
N ALA A 497 14.53 3.21 -11.23
CA ALA A 497 15.14 4.39 -11.84
C ALA A 497 16.06 4.02 -13.02
N ALA A 498 16.89 2.98 -12.87
CA ALA A 498 17.71 2.48 -13.98
C ALA A 498 16.86 1.87 -15.12
N GLN A 499 15.74 1.21 -14.80
CA GLN A 499 14.78 0.68 -15.77
C GLN A 499 14.07 1.80 -16.54
N ALA A 500 13.72 2.88 -15.84
CA ALA A 500 13.17 4.10 -16.42
C ALA A 500 14.12 4.72 -17.42
N ASP A 501 15.38 4.94 -17.02
CA ASP A 501 16.41 5.53 -17.87
C ASP A 501 16.66 4.68 -19.13
N ALA A 502 16.75 3.35 -18.99
CA ALA A 502 16.95 2.44 -20.11
C ALA A 502 15.75 2.43 -21.09
N THR A 503 14.52 2.45 -20.56
CA THR A 503 13.30 2.49 -21.38
C THR A 503 13.17 3.84 -22.09
N ALA A 504 13.43 4.94 -21.39
CA ALA A 504 13.41 6.29 -21.95
C ALA A 504 14.46 6.48 -23.04
N ALA A 505 15.68 5.98 -22.84
CA ALA A 505 16.74 6.03 -23.84
C ALA A 505 16.37 5.30 -25.13
N PHE A 506 15.66 4.16 -25.03
CA PHE A 506 15.15 3.46 -26.21
C PHE A 506 14.12 4.30 -26.97
N VAL A 507 13.16 4.91 -26.26
CA VAL A 507 12.16 5.82 -26.87
C VAL A 507 12.83 7.03 -27.52
N ALA A 508 13.80 7.66 -26.85
CA ALA A 508 14.58 8.74 -27.42
C ALA A 508 15.32 8.30 -28.70
N GLY A 509 15.81 7.06 -28.75
CA GLY A 509 16.38 6.46 -29.96
C GLY A 509 15.37 6.32 -31.11
N VAL A 510 14.11 5.98 -30.81
CA VAL A 510 13.03 5.94 -31.80
C VAL A 510 12.77 7.35 -32.35
N LEU A 511 12.59 8.33 -31.47
CA LEU A 511 12.32 9.72 -31.86
C LEU A 511 13.50 10.38 -32.59
N ALA A 512 14.73 9.90 -32.36
CA ALA A 512 15.91 10.36 -33.09
C ALA A 512 15.93 9.89 -34.55
N VAL A 513 15.42 8.68 -34.85
CA VAL A 513 15.35 8.17 -36.22
C VAL A 513 14.05 8.57 -36.93
N ASP A 514 12.96 8.77 -36.19
CA ASP A 514 11.64 9.18 -36.69
C ASP A 514 11.00 10.19 -35.72
N PRO A 515 11.21 11.50 -35.90
CA PRO A 515 10.67 12.54 -35.01
C PRO A 515 9.14 12.60 -34.94
N ASP A 516 8.46 12.05 -35.94
CA ASP A 516 6.99 11.99 -36.03
C ASP A 516 6.44 10.60 -35.64
N ALA A 517 7.26 9.76 -35.02
CA ALA A 517 6.86 8.40 -34.64
C ALA A 517 5.67 8.38 -33.68
N HIS A 518 4.70 7.53 -33.98
CA HIS A 518 3.69 7.12 -33.00
C HIS A 518 4.30 6.06 -32.08
N VAL A 519 4.55 6.42 -30.83
CA VAL A 519 5.13 5.53 -29.81
C VAL A 519 4.12 5.29 -28.71
N VAL A 520 3.97 4.04 -28.27
CA VAL A 520 3.21 3.68 -27.07
C VAL A 520 4.08 2.88 -26.13
N VAL A 521 4.24 3.34 -24.90
CA VAL A 521 4.88 2.54 -23.85
C VAL A 521 3.83 2.19 -22.81
N ALA A 522 3.63 0.90 -22.58
CA ALA A 522 2.62 0.44 -21.65
C ALA A 522 3.05 -0.80 -20.89
N GLY A 523 2.49 -0.97 -19.70
CA GLY A 523 2.71 -2.17 -18.92
C GLY A 523 2.64 -1.92 -17.42
N ASP A 524 3.39 -2.73 -16.68
CA ASP A 524 3.47 -2.65 -15.23
C ASP A 524 4.77 -1.95 -14.81
N PHE A 525 4.65 -0.68 -14.45
CA PHE A 525 5.78 0.15 -14.02
C PHE A 525 6.14 -0.09 -12.54
N ASN A 526 5.30 -0.81 -11.77
CA ASN A 526 5.45 -1.00 -10.33
C ASN A 526 5.68 0.32 -9.54
N GLU A 527 5.16 1.44 -10.04
CA GLU A 527 5.34 2.75 -9.42
C GLU A 527 4.22 3.74 -9.75
N PHE A 528 3.98 4.70 -8.85
CA PHE A 528 3.01 5.78 -9.04
C PHE A 528 3.52 6.84 -10.04
N ALA A 529 2.59 7.55 -10.70
CA ALA A 529 2.88 8.45 -11.84
C ALA A 529 3.89 9.54 -11.52
N PHE A 530 3.72 10.07 -10.32
CA PHE A 530 4.40 11.25 -9.80
C PHE A 530 5.67 10.89 -9.02
N VAL A 531 5.94 9.58 -8.82
CA VAL A 531 7.13 9.15 -8.08
C VAL A 531 8.32 9.03 -9.03
N GLU A 532 9.49 9.29 -8.48
CA GLU A 532 10.72 9.60 -9.21
C GLU A 532 11.07 8.67 -10.39
N PRO A 533 10.99 7.33 -10.31
CA PRO A 533 11.29 6.48 -11.46
C PRO A 533 10.39 6.76 -12.67
N VAL A 534 9.09 7.01 -12.46
CA VAL A 534 8.17 7.30 -13.56
C VAL A 534 8.38 8.72 -14.05
N ALA A 535 8.63 9.69 -13.15
CA ALA A 535 8.97 11.05 -13.53
C ALA A 535 10.23 11.11 -14.41
N ARG A 536 11.29 10.35 -14.08
CA ARG A 536 12.48 10.18 -14.91
C ARG A 536 12.17 9.65 -16.29
N PHE A 537 11.33 8.62 -16.38
CA PHE A 537 10.93 8.05 -17.66
C PHE A 537 10.21 9.09 -18.53
N VAL A 538 9.30 9.88 -17.95
CA VAL A 538 8.58 10.94 -18.65
C VAL A 538 9.55 12.01 -19.17
N GLU A 539 10.45 12.49 -18.32
CA GLU A 539 11.46 13.49 -18.69
C GLU A 539 12.37 12.98 -19.82
N GLY A 540 12.86 11.75 -19.71
CA GLY A 540 13.80 11.18 -20.68
C GLY A 540 13.15 10.74 -22.00
N SER A 541 11.87 10.33 -21.97
CA SER A 541 11.15 9.84 -23.16
C SER A 541 10.39 10.95 -23.91
N GLY A 542 9.99 12.00 -23.21
CA GLY A 542 9.12 13.06 -23.74
C GLY A 542 7.67 12.62 -23.97
N LEU A 543 7.28 11.42 -23.51
CA LEU A 543 5.91 10.91 -23.64
C LEU A 543 4.97 11.54 -22.60
N THR A 544 3.66 11.43 -22.83
CA THR A 544 2.63 11.98 -21.96
C THR A 544 1.67 10.88 -21.54
N ASP A 545 1.31 10.83 -20.26
CA ASP A 545 0.37 9.83 -19.74
C ASP A 545 -0.96 9.91 -20.51
N ALA A 546 -1.50 8.76 -20.93
CA ALA A 546 -2.72 8.72 -21.74
C ALA A 546 -3.92 9.35 -21.03
N ASP A 547 -4.04 9.24 -19.71
CA ASP A 547 -5.11 9.87 -18.94
C ASP A 547 -4.94 11.40 -18.93
N VAL A 548 -3.71 11.89 -18.84
CA VAL A 548 -3.40 13.32 -18.96
C VAL A 548 -3.74 13.83 -20.36
N ALA A 549 -3.32 13.12 -21.40
CA ALA A 549 -3.61 13.48 -22.79
C ALA A 549 -5.13 13.47 -23.10
N ALA A 550 -5.87 12.57 -22.46
CA ALA A 550 -7.33 12.47 -22.57
C ALA A 550 -8.08 13.50 -21.71
N GLY A 551 -7.38 14.29 -20.88
CA GLY A 551 -7.99 15.28 -19.99
C GLY A 551 -8.76 14.66 -18.82
N VAL A 552 -8.43 13.43 -18.42
CA VAL A 552 -8.99 12.78 -17.25
C VAL A 552 -8.50 13.52 -16.00
N GLU A 553 -9.42 13.86 -15.11
CA GLU A 553 -9.12 14.53 -13.84
C GLU A 553 -8.15 13.67 -13.01
N GLU A 554 -7.25 14.31 -12.24
CA GLU A 554 -6.20 13.59 -11.50
C GLU A 554 -6.76 12.54 -10.54
N ALA A 555 -7.85 12.85 -9.84
CA ALA A 555 -8.52 11.91 -8.96
C ALA A 555 -9.15 10.72 -9.71
N GLU A 556 -9.35 10.81 -11.02
CA GLU A 556 -9.99 9.79 -11.86
C GLU A 556 -8.98 8.83 -12.56
N ARG A 557 -7.70 8.90 -12.21
CA ARG A 557 -6.61 8.12 -12.86
C ARG A 557 -6.24 6.89 -12.02
N TYR A 558 -6.82 5.73 -12.32
CA TYR A 558 -6.78 4.57 -11.41
C TYR A 558 -6.05 3.30 -11.91
N THR A 559 -5.50 3.25 -13.13
CA THR A 559 -5.09 1.95 -13.74
C THR A 559 -3.72 1.95 -14.42
N GLY A 560 -3.27 0.73 -14.79
CA GLY A 560 -1.98 0.46 -15.43
C GLY A 560 -1.67 1.41 -16.59
N ARG A 561 -0.41 1.83 -16.67
CA ARG A 561 -0.04 3.02 -17.43
C ARG A 561 0.15 2.74 -18.90
N ILE A 562 -0.31 3.70 -19.70
CA ILE A 562 -0.09 3.82 -21.13
C ILE A 562 0.41 5.26 -21.36
N TRP A 563 1.53 5.39 -22.08
CA TRP A 563 2.20 6.65 -22.41
C TRP A 563 2.34 6.82 -23.91
#